data_AF-A0A4U9HWN5-F1
#
_entry.id   AF-A0A4U9HWN5-F1
#
_cell.length_a   1.000
_cell.length_b   1.000
_cell.length_c   1.000
_cell.angle_alpha   90.00
_cell.angle_beta   90.00
_cell.angle_gamma   90.00
#
_symmetry.space_group_name_H-M   'P 1'
#
loop_
_entity.id
_entity.type
_entity.pdbx_description
1 polymer ?
#
loop_
_entity_poly.entity_id
_entity_poly.type
_entity_poly.pdbx_seq_one_letter_code
_entity_poly.pdbx_strand_id
1 'polypeptide(L)'
;MKAAVVTKDHQVEVTERTLRPLKHGEALLKMECCGVCHTDLHVKNGDFGDKTGVILGHGRDWRGQGDRAGRDLAETGPIGQA
;
A
#
# COMPACT_ATOMS: atom_id res chain seq x y z
N MET A 1 -5.03 10.46 2.11
CA MET A 1 -4.17 9.57 2.88
C MET A 1 -2.74 9.81 2.45
N LYS A 2 -1.80 9.89 3.38
CA LYS A 2 -0.39 10.00 3.05
C LYS A 2 0.14 8.66 2.53
N ALA A 3 0.93 8.70 1.46
CA ALA A 3 1.55 7.53 0.86
C ALA A 3 2.96 7.86 0.38
N ALA A 4 3.88 6.92 0.54
CA ALA A 4 5.24 7.00 -0.01
C ALA A 4 5.21 6.62 -1.49
N VAL A 5 5.59 7.56 -2.36
CA VAL A 5 5.47 7.44 -3.81
C VAL A 5 6.83 7.63 -4.47
N VAL A 6 7.12 6.83 -5.49
CA VAL A 6 8.35 6.96 -6.29
C VAL A 6 8.25 8.16 -7.23
N THR A 7 9.26 9.03 -7.21
CA THR A 7 9.38 10.19 -8.10
C THR A 7 10.24 9.86 -9.32
N LYS A 8 10.22 10.74 -10.34
CA LYS A 8 11.03 10.59 -11.56
C LYS A 8 12.53 10.60 -11.28
N ASP A 9 12.94 11.26 -10.21
CA ASP A 9 14.35 11.41 -9.84
C ASP A 9 14.87 10.23 -9.00
N HIS A 10 14.17 9.08 -9.07
CA HIS A 10 14.49 7.90 -8.26
C HIS A 10 14.52 8.21 -6.76
N GLN A 11 13.61 9.06 -6.28
CA GLN A 11 13.43 9.36 -4.86
C GLN A 11 12.06 8.90 -4.38
N VAL A 12 11.88 8.93 -3.06
CA VAL A 12 10.60 8.59 -2.42
C VAL A 12 10.06 9.85 -1.75
N GLU A 13 8.84 10.23 -2.08
CA GLU A 13 8.15 11.38 -1.52
C GLU A 13 6.84 10.97 -0.84
N VAL A 14 6.54 11.56 0.31
CA VAL A 14 5.27 11.35 0.99
C VAL A 14 4.23 12.33 0.44
N THR A 15 3.27 11.82 -0.32
CA THR A 15 2.23 12.63 -0.98
C THR A 15 0.84 12.30 -0.43
N GLU A 16 -0.05 13.28 -0.40
CA GLU A 16 -1.47 13.03 -0.13
C GLU A 16 -2.14 12.41 -1.36
N ARG A 17 -2.89 11.32 -1.14
CA ARG A 17 -3.62 10.58 -2.15
C ARG A 17 -5.07 10.39 -1.74
N THR A 18 -5.97 10.60 -2.69
CA THR A 18 -7.40 10.32 -2.53
C THR A 18 -7.66 8.85 -2.87
N LEU A 19 -8.34 8.15 -1.97
CA LEU A 19 -8.79 6.79 -2.22
C LEU A 19 -10.10 6.82 -3.00
N ARG A 20 -10.19 5.98 -4.02
CA ARG A 20 -11.45 5.69 -4.69
C ARG A 20 -12.40 4.92 -3.77
N PRO A 21 -13.72 4.99 -4.00
CA PRO A 21 -14.68 4.12 -3.33
C PRO A 21 -14.36 2.64 -3.53
N LEU A 22 -14.63 1.84 -2.50
CA LEU A 22 -14.46 0.39 -2.52
C LEU A 22 -15.46 -0.27 -3.48
N LYS A 23 -14.98 -1.27 -4.22
CA LYS A 23 -15.83 -2.19 -4.98
C LYS A 23 -16.09 -3.46 -4.17
N HIS A 24 -17.04 -4.23 -4.67
CA HIS A 24 -17.31 -5.57 -4.16
C HIS A 24 -16.03 -6.44 -4.21
N GLY A 25 -15.76 -7.18 -3.14
CA GLY A 25 -14.54 -7.99 -3.01
C GLY A 25 -13.25 -7.20 -2.73
N GLU A 26 -13.32 -5.89 -2.41
CA GLU A 26 -12.17 -5.11 -1.94
C GLU A 26 -12.25 -4.75 -0.44
N ALA A 27 -11.11 -4.78 0.25
CA ALA A 27 -10.99 -4.33 1.64
C ALA A 27 -10.14 -3.05 1.73
N LEU A 28 -10.54 -2.16 2.63
CA LEU A 28 -9.74 -1.02 3.06
C LEU A 28 -9.16 -1.31 4.44
N LEU A 29 -7.85 -1.08 4.55
CA LEU A 29 -7.08 -1.38 5.73
C LEU A 29 -6.40 -0.10 6.22
N LYS A 30 -6.47 0.16 7.53
CA LYS A 30 -5.75 1.25 8.18
C LYS A 30 -4.39 0.75 8.62
N MET A 31 -3.33 1.24 7.99
CA MET A 31 -1.95 0.83 8.30
C MET A 31 -1.43 1.48 9.58
N GLU A 32 -0.78 0.67 10.40
CA GLU A 32 -0.04 1.10 11.59
C GLU A 32 1.45 1.14 11.29
N CYS A 33 1.98 0.07 10.68
CA CYS A 33 3.36 0.00 10.23
C CYS A 33 3.50 -0.88 8.99
N CYS A 34 4.55 -0.63 8.21
CA CYS A 34 4.96 -1.46 7.10
C CYS A 34 6.50 -1.43 7.03
N GLY A 35 7.12 -2.60 6.97
CA GLY A 35 8.55 -2.74 6.78
C GLY A 35 8.98 -2.38 5.36
N VAL A 36 10.15 -1.76 5.24
CA VAL A 36 10.78 -1.47 3.95
C VAL A 36 11.61 -2.68 3.52
N CYS A 37 11.33 -3.23 2.34
CA CYS A 37 12.08 -4.35 1.79
C CYS A 37 13.16 -3.88 0.81
N HIS A 38 14.15 -4.73 0.55
CA HIS A 38 15.17 -4.45 -0.46
C HIS A 38 14.56 -4.29 -1.86
N THR A 39 13.46 -4.99 -2.16
CA THR A 39 12.75 -4.82 -3.43
C THR A 39 12.13 -3.41 -3.57
N ASP A 40 11.76 -2.72 -2.47
CA ASP A 40 11.29 -1.33 -2.56
C ASP A 40 12.42 -0.41 -3.03
N LEU A 41 13.68 -0.71 -2.67
CA LEU A 41 14.85 0.00 -3.17
C LEU A 41 15.08 -0.23 -4.67
N HIS A 42 14.91 -1.47 -5.14
CA HIS A 42 14.97 -1.79 -6.57
C HIS A 42 13.89 -1.04 -7.38
N VAL A 43 12.67 -0.92 -6.83
CA VAL A 43 11.60 -0.13 -7.46
C VAL A 43 11.96 1.36 -7.50
N LYS A 44 12.47 1.92 -6.40
CA LYS A 44 12.95 3.32 -6.35
C LYS A 44 14.05 3.57 -7.38
N ASN A 45 15.04 2.68 -7.46
CA ASN A 45 16.21 2.84 -8.33
C ASN A 45 15.90 2.64 -9.82
N GLY A 46 14.69 2.20 -10.17
CA GLY A 46 14.27 2.01 -11.56
C GLY A 46 14.73 0.67 -12.16
N ASP A 47 15.18 -0.28 -11.35
CA ASP A 47 15.65 -1.60 -11.82
C ASP A 47 14.52 -2.41 -12.50
N PHE A 48 13.26 -2.04 -12.24
CA PHE A 48 12.06 -2.63 -12.84
C PHE A 48 11.40 -1.73 -13.91
N GLY A 49 12.15 -0.76 -14.47
CA GLY A 49 11.65 0.24 -15.42
C GLY A 49 10.99 1.45 -14.74
N ASP A 50 10.31 2.30 -15.52
CA ASP A 50 9.66 3.49 -14.97
C ASP A 50 8.46 3.11 -14.09
N LYS A 51 8.63 3.35 -12.79
CA LYS A 51 7.62 3.14 -11.73
C LYS A 51 7.24 4.46 -11.06
N THR A 52 7.45 5.59 -11.74
CA THR A 52 7.03 6.90 -11.24
C THR A 52 5.54 6.89 -10.88
N GLY A 53 5.20 7.37 -9.69
CA GLY A 53 3.82 7.43 -9.20
C GLY A 53 3.34 6.16 -8.49
N VAL A 54 4.13 5.09 -8.45
CA VAL A 54 3.81 3.87 -7.69
C VAL A 54 3.96 4.13 -6.19
N ILE A 55 2.98 3.65 -5.41
CA ILE A 55 3.03 3.64 -3.95
C ILE A 55 3.85 2.42 -3.49
N LEU A 56 4.84 2.64 -2.64
CA LEU A 56 5.70 1.58 -2.10
C LEU A 56 5.05 0.84 -0.92
N GLY A 57 5.51 -0.37 -0.64
CA GLY A 57 5.02 -1.21 0.45
C GLY A 57 4.49 -2.56 -0.02
N HIS A 58 5.28 -3.60 0.20
CA HIS A 58 4.92 -5.00 -0.05
C HIS A 58 5.62 -5.95 0.94
N GLY A 59 6.27 -5.40 1.96
CA GLY A 59 6.99 -6.16 2.96
C GLY A 59 6.06 -7.11 3.71
N ARG A 60 6.60 -8.26 4.13
CA ARG A 60 5.83 -9.25 4.91
C ARG A 60 5.52 -8.79 6.33
N ASP A 61 6.29 -7.84 6.84
CA ASP A 61 6.10 -7.24 8.16
C ASP A 61 5.27 -5.95 8.01
N TRP A 62 3.95 -6.12 7.92
CA TRP A 62 3.01 -5.00 7.94
C TRP A 62 1.96 -5.28 9.01
N ARG A 63 1.53 -4.23 9.71
CA ARG A 63 0.39 -4.32 10.64
C ARG A 63 -0.63 -3.27 10.28
N GLY A 64 -1.89 -3.67 10.33
CA GLY A 64 -3.00 -2.78 10.18
C GLY A 64 -4.32 -3.46 10.47
N GLN A 65 -5.34 -2.63 10.69
CA GLN A 65 -6.68 -3.07 11.08
C GLN A 65 -7.65 -2.84 9.92
N GLY A 66 -8.62 -3.77 9.76
CA GLY A 66 -9.79 -3.60 8.90
C GLY A 66 -10.49 -2.26 9.16
N ASP A 67 -10.54 -1.37 8.18
CA ASP A 67 -11.34 -0.13 8.27
C ASP A 67 -12.73 -0.37 7.69
N ARG A 68 -12.80 -0.78 6.42
CA ARG A 68 -14.07 -1.05 5.72
C ARG A 68 -13.90 -2.18 4.72
N ALA A 69 -14.87 -3.08 4.66
CA ALA A 69 -14.94 -4.13 3.65
C ALA A 69 -16.02 -3.78 2.61
N GLY A 70 -15.78 -4.08 1.33
CA GLY A 70 -16.84 -4.19 0.34
C GLY A 70 -17.87 -5.23 0.78
N ARG A 71 -19.12 -5.11 0.30
CA ARG A 71 -20.30 -5.86 0.79
C ARG A 71 -20.07 -7.36 1.06
N ASP A 72 -19.22 -8.00 0.26
CA ASP A 72 -19.03 -9.45 0.25
C ASP A 72 -17.76 -9.92 0.98
N LEU A 73 -16.88 -8.99 1.38
CA LEU A 73 -15.74 -9.28 2.24
C LEU A 73 -16.08 -9.18 3.73
N ALA A 74 -17.24 -8.63 4.08
CA ALA A 74 -17.71 -8.64 5.46
C ALA A 74 -17.90 -10.08 6.01
N GLU A 75 -18.00 -11.07 5.11
CA GLU A 75 -18.20 -12.48 5.45
C GLU A 75 -16.88 -13.26 5.70
N THR A 76 -15.71 -12.69 5.39
CA THR A 76 -14.42 -13.42 5.40
C THR A 76 -13.63 -13.38 6.72
N GLY A 77 -14.24 -12.95 7.83
CA GLY A 77 -13.55 -12.85 9.13
C GLY A 77 -12.57 -11.67 9.23
N PRO A 78 -11.90 -11.46 10.38
CA PRO A 78 -11.06 -10.29 10.61
C PRO A 78 -9.81 -10.31 9.73
N ILE A 79 -9.66 -9.27 8.90
CA ILE A 79 -8.46 -9.02 8.09
C ILE A 79 -7.43 -8.35 9.00
N GLY A 80 -6.48 -9.13 9.52
CA GLY A 80 -5.32 -8.60 10.25
C GLY A 80 -4.95 -9.36 11.51
N GLN A 81 -4.31 -10.53 11.36
CA GLN A 81 -3.36 -11.08 12.32
C GLN A 81 -2.33 -11.92 11.54
N ALA A 82 -1.19 -11.32 11.23
CA ALA A 82 0.04 -12.02 10.86
C ALA A 82 1.20 -11.33 11.57
#